data_AF-A0AAE2D1X2-F1
#
_entry.id   AF-A0AAE2D1X2-F1
#
_cell.length_a   1.000
_cell.length_b   1.000
_cell.length_c   1.000
_cell.angle_alpha   90.00
_cell.angle_beta   90.00
_cell.angle_gamma   90.00
#
_symmetry.space_group_name_H-M   'P 1'
#
loop_
_entity.id
_entity.type
_entity.pdbx_description
1 polymer ?
#
loop_
_entity_poly.entity_id
_entity_poly.type
_entity_poly.pdbx_seq_one_letter_code
_entity_poly.pdbx_strand_id
1 'polypeptide(L)'
;MEALKLSAVEVNFYFNAFDSCDVDRSGKLSSDRVKTFLSRFGISNALIHEIMQLSNSSTSSLWGRANFFTALKFVSLAQSGIPVSKNELFKYSI
;
A
#
# COMPACT_ATOMS: atom_id res chain seq x y z
N MET A 1 7.15 1.03 -17.96
CA MET A 1 6.51 1.66 -16.79
C MET A 1 5.06 1.17 -16.76
N GLU A 2 4.83 -0.01 -16.19
CA GLU A 2 3.47 -0.57 -16.16
C GLU A 2 2.70 0.03 -14.99
N ALA A 3 1.90 1.04 -15.33
CA ALA A 3 0.93 1.63 -14.44
C ALA A 3 -0.16 0.60 -14.14
N LEU A 4 -0.29 0.23 -12.87
CA LEU A 4 -1.31 -0.64 -12.31
C LEU A 4 -2.70 -0.23 -12.83
N LYS A 5 -3.39 -1.17 -13.49
CA LYS A 5 -4.72 -0.99 -14.08
C LYS A 5 -5.78 -1.00 -12.97
N LEU A 6 -5.78 0.03 -12.13
CA LEU A 6 -6.77 0.26 -11.08
C LEU A 6 -8.06 0.79 -11.74
N SER A 7 -9.21 0.20 -11.42
CA SER A 7 -10.49 0.77 -11.87
C SER A 7 -10.69 2.15 -11.25
N ALA A 8 -11.36 3.07 -11.94
CA ALA A 8 -11.59 4.44 -11.46
C ALA A 8 -12.22 4.48 -10.06
N VAL A 9 -13.04 3.48 -9.73
CA VAL A 9 -13.67 3.30 -8.42
C VAL A 9 -12.63 2.99 -7.33
N GLU A 10 -11.72 2.07 -7.60
CA GLU A 10 -10.63 1.72 -6.68
C GLU A 10 -9.67 2.89 -6.50
N VAL A 11 -9.30 3.57 -7.59
CA VAL A 11 -8.47 4.78 -7.52
C VAL A 11 -9.11 5.79 -6.59
N ASN A 12 -10.42 6.06 -6.74
CA ASN A 12 -11.13 7.02 -5.91
C ASN A 12 -11.20 6.58 -4.44
N PHE A 13 -11.45 5.29 -4.18
CA PHE A 13 -11.47 4.74 -2.83
C PHE A 13 -10.10 4.88 -2.14
N TYR A 14 -9.04 4.50 -2.84
CA TYR A 14 -7.67 4.62 -2.35
C TYR A 14 -7.23 6.09 -2.20
N PHE A 15 -7.69 6.99 -3.08
CA PHE A 15 -7.45 8.43 -2.92
C PHE A 15 -8.11 8.95 -1.65
N ASN A 16 -9.35 8.55 -1.39
CA ASN A 16 -10.07 8.93 -0.18
C ASN A 16 -9.44 8.34 1.08
N ALA A 17 -8.92 7.10 1.01
CA ALA A 17 -8.16 6.47 2.08
C ALA A 17 -6.82 7.18 2.34
N PHE A 18 -6.14 7.60 1.29
CA PHE A 18 -4.91 8.41 1.40
C PHE A 18 -5.20 9.77 2.00
N ASP A 19 -6.23 10.48 1.52
CA ASP A 19 -6.67 11.78 2.06
C ASP A 19 -7.05 11.69 3.55
N SER A 20 -7.72 10.61 3.93
CA SER A 20 -8.03 10.32 5.34
C SER A 20 -6.78 10.13 6.21
N CYS A 21 -5.66 9.71 5.62
CA CYS A 21 -4.37 9.61 6.31
C CYS A 21 -3.54 10.90 6.20
N ASP A 22 -3.70 11.65 5.11
CA ASP A 22 -2.97 12.88 4.77
C ASP A 22 -3.71 14.09 5.33
N VAL A 23 -3.90 14.12 6.64
CA VAL A 23 -4.61 15.21 7.36
C VAL A 23 -3.95 16.57 7.13
N ASP A 24 -2.64 16.57 6.84
CA ASP A 24 -1.83 17.75 6.53
C ASP A 24 -1.96 18.22 5.07
N ARG A 25 -2.61 17.43 4.19
CA ARG A 25 -2.61 17.62 2.73
C ARG A 25 -1.21 17.81 2.14
N SER A 26 -0.22 17.21 2.77
CA SER A 26 1.18 17.26 2.35
C SER A 26 1.41 16.52 1.03
N GLY A 27 0.47 15.65 0.64
CA GLY A 27 0.60 14.76 -0.50
C GLY A 27 1.61 13.63 -0.28
N LYS A 28 2.09 13.47 0.97
CA LYS A 28 3.14 12.51 1.36
C LYS A 28 2.84 11.98 2.76
N LEU A 29 2.81 10.66 2.89
CA LEU A 29 2.62 10.01 4.18
C LEU A 29 3.97 9.56 4.75
N SER A 30 4.20 9.72 6.05
CA SER A 30 5.36 9.10 6.69
C SER A 30 5.18 7.59 6.76
N SER A 31 6.29 6.85 6.70
CA SER A 31 6.30 5.39 6.89
C SER A 31 5.50 4.96 8.14
N ASP A 32 5.61 5.70 9.24
CA ASP A 32 4.89 5.42 10.48
C ASP A 32 3.35 5.55 10.34
N ARG A 33 2.89 6.57 9.62
CA ARG A 33 1.47 6.76 9.31
C ARG A 33 0.93 5.62 8.46
N VAL A 34 1.67 5.25 7.42
CA VAL A 34 1.32 4.11 6.56
C VAL A 34 1.25 2.84 7.40
N LYS A 35 2.26 2.54 8.22
CA LYS A 35 2.28 1.38 9.11
C LYS A 35 1.07 1.33 10.04
N THR A 36 0.75 2.47 10.68
CA THR A 36 -0.42 2.60 11.56
C THR A 36 -1.72 2.34 10.80
N PHE A 37 -1.84 2.86 9.58
CA PHE A 37 -3.01 2.63 8.73
C PHE A 37 -3.14 1.16 8.33
N LEU A 38 -2.06 0.54 7.85
CA LEU A 38 -2.00 -0.88 7.48
C LEU A 38 -2.37 -1.78 8.67
N SER A 39 -1.98 -1.39 9.89
CA SER A 39 -2.34 -2.10 11.12
C SER A 39 -3.84 -2.14 11.41
N ARG A 40 -4.60 -1.13 10.95
CA ARG A 40 -6.07 -1.11 11.10
C ARG A 40 -6.78 -2.17 10.27
N PHE A 41 -6.12 -2.73 9.25
CA PHE A 41 -6.68 -3.78 8.41
C PHE A 41 -6.60 -5.18 9.05
N GLY A 42 -6.08 -5.29 10.28
CA GLY A 42 -6.02 -6.55 11.01
C GLY A 42 -4.90 -7.49 10.55
N ILE A 43 -3.87 -6.96 9.89
CA ILE A 43 -2.69 -7.72 9.45
C ILE A 43 -1.55 -7.61 10.47
N SER A 44 -0.76 -8.68 10.59
CA SER A 44 0.38 -8.74 11.51
C SER A 44 1.44 -7.70 11.18
N ASN A 45 2.06 -7.11 12.21
CA ASN A 45 3.16 -6.13 12.06
C ASN A 45 4.32 -6.65 11.19
N ALA A 46 4.59 -7.96 11.21
CA ALA A 46 5.58 -8.60 10.35
C ALA A 46 5.24 -8.45 8.86
N LEU A 47 3.99 -8.75 8.48
CA LEU A 47 3.50 -8.57 7.11
C LEU A 47 3.49 -7.09 6.73
N ILE A 48 3.07 -6.19 7.62
CA ILE A 48 3.12 -4.75 7.34
C ILE A 48 4.55 -4.31 6.99
N HIS A 49 5.53 -4.78 7.75
CA HIS A 49 6.94 -4.46 7.49
C HIS A 49 7.41 -4.99 6.13
N GLU A 50 7.02 -6.22 5.79
CA GLU A 50 7.33 -6.84 4.52
C GLU A 50 6.73 -6.06 3.36
N ILE A 51 5.43 -5.75 3.42
CA ILE A 51 4.72 -4.90 2.46
C ILE A 51 5.44 -3.56 2.28
N MET A 52 5.85 -2.97 3.40
CA MET A 52 6.52 -1.68 3.39
C MET A 52 7.88 -1.74 2.68
N GLN A 53 8.66 -2.79 2.93
CA GLN A 53 9.93 -3.04 2.25
C GLN A 53 9.73 -3.32 0.75
N LEU A 54 8.67 -4.03 0.37
CA LEU A 54 8.37 -4.36 -1.01
C LEU A 54 7.87 -3.13 -1.81
N SER A 55 7.08 -2.25 -1.19
CA SER A 55 6.49 -1.09 -1.85
C SER A 55 7.37 0.15 -1.84
N ASN A 56 8.27 0.30 -0.86
CA ASN A 56 9.17 1.44 -0.77
C ASN A 56 10.62 1.01 -1.00
N SER A 57 10.94 0.76 -2.28
CA SER A 57 12.32 0.45 -2.69
C SER A 57 13.26 1.67 -2.60
N SER A 58 12.72 2.88 -2.47
CA SER A 58 13.52 4.08 -2.24
C SER A 58 13.62 4.33 -0.75
N THR A 59 14.81 4.66 -0.27
CA THR A 59 15.12 5.10 1.11
C THR A 59 14.43 6.41 1.53
N SER A 60 13.37 6.82 0.81
CA SER A 60 12.56 7.96 1.14
C SER A 60 11.73 7.64 2.38
N SER A 61 11.92 8.44 3.44
CA SER A 61 11.07 8.40 4.63
C SER A 61 9.62 8.79 4.37
N LEU A 62 9.35 9.34 3.18
CA LEU A 62 8.06 9.82 2.72
C LEU A 62 7.52 8.92 1.60
N TRP A 63 6.29 8.46 1.80
CA TRP A 63 5.52 7.65 0.89
C TRP A 63 4.68 8.54 0.00
N GLY A 64 5.00 8.56 -1.29
CA GLY A 64 4.14 9.12 -2.30
C GLY A 64 2.93 8.24 -2.57
N ARG A 65 1.97 8.79 -3.32
CA ARG A 65 0.76 8.09 -3.75
C ARG A 65 1.08 6.69 -4.32
N ALA A 66 1.96 6.59 -5.31
CA ALA A 66 2.28 5.33 -5.98
C ALA A 66 2.75 4.20 -5.02
N ASN A 67 3.63 4.52 -4.07
CA ASN A 67 4.13 3.56 -3.08
C ASN A 67 3.01 3.12 -2.14
N PHE A 68 2.13 4.05 -1.75
CA PHE A 68 0.97 3.75 -0.90
C PHE A 68 -0.05 2.83 -1.59
N PHE A 69 -0.37 3.09 -2.86
CA PHE A 69 -1.25 2.20 -3.65
C PHE A 69 -0.68 0.78 -3.74
N THR A 70 0.63 0.67 -3.97
CA THR A 70 1.31 -0.64 -4.01
C THR A 70 1.18 -1.37 -2.67
N ALA A 71 1.36 -0.68 -1.54
CA ALA A 71 1.22 -1.27 -0.22
C ALA A 71 -0.21 -1.77 0.06
N LEU A 72 -1.22 -0.97 -0.29
CA LEU A 72 -2.63 -1.35 -0.17
C LEU A 72 -2.98 -2.61 -0.96
N LYS A 73 -2.40 -2.79 -2.15
CA LYS A 73 -2.60 -4.01 -2.93
C LYS A 73 -2.07 -5.23 -2.18
N PHE A 74 -0.87 -5.13 -1.62
CA PHE A 74 -0.33 -6.21 -0.81
C PHE A 74 -1.16 -6.49 0.45
N VAL A 75 -1.75 -5.46 1.09
CA VAL A 75 -2.68 -5.68 2.21
C VAL A 75 -3.91 -6.43 1.77
N SER A 76 -4.45 -6.10 0.60
CA SER A 76 -5.62 -6.79 0.05
C SER A 76 -5.32 -8.28 -0.22
N LEU A 77 -4.10 -8.60 -0.67
CA LEU A 77 -3.62 -9.98 -0.78
C LEU A 77 -3.51 -10.64 0.60
N ALA A 78 -2.90 -9.97 1.57
CA ALA A 78 -2.76 -10.46 2.94
C ALA A 78 -4.13 -10.73 3.60
N GLN A 79 -5.11 -9.85 3.41
CA GLN A 79 -6.48 -10.00 3.89
C GLN A 79 -7.20 -11.17 3.21
N SER A 80 -6.87 -11.46 1.96
CA SER A 80 -7.39 -12.62 1.23
C SER A 80 -6.72 -13.94 1.66
N GLY A 81 -5.78 -13.90 2.61
CA GLY A 81 -5.00 -15.07 3.03
C GLY A 81 -3.90 -15.47 2.05
N ILE A 82 -3.59 -14.62 1.08
CA ILE A 82 -2.52 -14.85 0.09
C ILE A 82 -1.19 -14.39 0.72
N PRO A 83 -0.13 -15.21 0.67
CA PRO A 83 1.17 -14.82 1.21
C PRO A 83 1.70 -13.59 0.46
N VAL A 84 2.16 -12.61 1.24
CA VAL A 84 2.68 -11.33 0.74
C VAL A 84 4.06 -11.54 0.11
N SER A 85 4.08 -12.06 -1.10
CA SER A 85 5.31 -12.32 -1.83
C SER A 85 5.32 -11.53 -3.13
N LYS A 86 6.48 -10.94 -3.48
CA LYS A 86 6.70 -10.31 -4.80
C LYS A 86 6.23 -11.23 -5.93
N ASN A 87 6.52 -12.52 -5.81
CA ASN A 87 6.16 -13.55 -6.77
C ASN A 87 4.63 -13.71 -6.96
N GLU A 88 3.83 -13.60 -5.89
CA GLU A 88 2.37 -13.72 -5.98
C GLU A 88 1.75 -12.45 -6.58
N LEU A 89 2.32 -11.26 -6.33
CA LEU A 89 1.84 -10.02 -6.95
C LEU A 89 1.96 -10.05 -8.49
N PHE A 90 3.04 -10.64 -9.01
CA PHE A 90 3.20 -10.86 -10.45
C PHE A 90 2.26 -11.95 -10.99
N LYS A 91 1.89 -12.93 -10.18
CA LYS A 91 1.10 -14.09 -10.59
C LYS A 91 -0.40 -13.81 -10.71
N TYR A 92 -0.93 -12.87 -9.93
CA TYR A 92 -2.30 -12.35 -10.07
C TYR A 92 -2.40 -11.15 -11.03
N SER A 93 -1.34 -10.85 -11.78
CA SER A 93 -1.39 -9.91 -12.90
C SER A 93 -1.65 -10.70 -14.18
N ILE A 94 -2.93 -10.95 -14.48
CA ILE A 94 -3.39 -11.53 -15.76
C ILE A 94 -3.89 -10.44 -16.70
#